data_AF-A0A3M3ARA4-F1
#
_entry.id   AF-A0A3M3ARA4-F1
#
_cell.length_a   1.000
_cell.length_b   1.000
_cell.length_c   1.000
_cell.angle_alpha   90.00
_cell.angle_beta   90.00
_cell.angle_gamma   90.00
#
_symmetry.space_group_name_H-M   'P 1'
#
loop_
_entity.id
_entity.type
_entity.pdbx_description
1 polymer ?
#
loop_
_entity_poly.entity_id
_entity_poly.type
_entity_poly.pdbx_seq_one_letter_code
_entity_poly.pdbx_strand_id
1 'polypeptide(L)'
;MPDRGQDRYLTFTLSFREDVVSESLLKAVTAEFKQFLMYAYKAEEFNFYAEAHLPKIKCVTDKKTGKPVERKPHIHVIVPRINLLSGNEANPVGFYKNHEKYFEAFQEYLNQKYNLASPREHVRVDIADAASVLSRYKGDDFYGKNREFKQTLVKQVIEKNVTSREAFYELAATYGETRIRNQGKDNEYVAVKLPGDAKFTNLKETIFHDNFIVRRDLKKELLDKAIIAQRLTEWPQRAMEIKYVEKATPAFRKRYVAASPEERQQLLAEREQKFYQVHGEHNDNVHTGQR
;
A
#
# COMPACT_ATOMS: atom_id res chain seq x y z
N MET A 1 -0.41 -27.29 -13.64
CA MET A 1 -1.46 -26.34 -14.11
C MET A 1 -1.22 -26.03 -15.59
N PRO A 2 -2.19 -26.23 -16.50
CA PRO A 2 -2.05 -25.89 -17.92
C PRO A 2 -1.86 -24.38 -18.12
N ASP A 3 -1.06 -23.97 -19.11
CA ASP A 3 -0.93 -22.55 -19.48
C ASP A 3 -2.19 -22.05 -20.17
N ARG A 4 -2.78 -20.98 -19.66
CA ARG A 4 -3.91 -20.25 -20.21
C ARG A 4 -3.67 -18.74 -20.18
N GLY A 5 -2.41 -18.31 -20.08
CA GLY A 5 -2.03 -16.90 -19.94
C GLY A 5 -2.24 -16.32 -18.54
N GLN A 6 -2.42 -17.17 -17.52
CA GLN A 6 -2.54 -16.76 -16.12
C GLN A 6 -1.17 -16.54 -15.47
N ASP A 7 -1.12 -15.62 -14.50
CA ASP A 7 0.07 -15.43 -13.68
C ASP A 7 0.42 -16.72 -12.92
N ARG A 8 1.67 -17.15 -13.05
CA ARG A 8 2.18 -18.34 -12.35
C ARG A 8 2.93 -18.03 -11.06
N TYR A 9 3.30 -16.78 -10.87
CA TYR A 9 4.09 -16.32 -9.74
C TYR A 9 3.53 -14.99 -9.24
N LEU A 10 3.54 -14.80 -7.93
CA LEU A 10 3.49 -13.48 -7.33
C LEU A 10 4.92 -13.00 -7.15
N THR A 11 5.18 -11.79 -7.63
CA THR A 11 6.47 -11.13 -7.49
C THR A 11 6.29 -9.86 -6.69
N PHE A 12 7.08 -9.71 -5.62
CA PHE A 12 7.14 -8.48 -4.83
C PHE A 12 8.56 -7.94 -4.83
N THR A 13 8.69 -6.62 -4.77
CA THR A 13 9.97 -5.95 -4.54
C THR A 13 9.85 -5.11 -3.27
N LEU A 14 10.50 -5.56 -2.20
CA LEU A 14 10.60 -4.80 -0.95
C LEU A 14 11.79 -3.83 -1.11
N SER A 15 11.51 -2.55 -1.35
CA SER A 15 12.54 -1.54 -1.64
C SER A 15 12.84 -0.71 -0.39
N PHE A 16 14.12 -0.45 -0.15
CA PHE A 16 14.58 0.39 0.97
C PHE A 16 15.03 1.75 0.45
N ARG A 17 14.87 2.79 1.28
CA ARG A 17 15.36 4.15 0.96
C ARG A 17 16.79 4.36 1.47
N GLU A 18 17.14 3.60 2.50
CA GLU A 18 18.40 3.58 3.21
C GLU A 18 19.54 3.16 2.26
N ASP A 19 20.72 3.76 2.46
CA ASP A 19 21.91 3.39 1.68
C ASP A 19 22.48 2.03 2.05
N VAL A 20 22.31 1.66 3.31
CA VAL A 20 22.83 0.44 3.93
C VAL A 20 21.73 -0.15 4.81
N VAL A 21 21.47 -1.45 4.62
CA VAL A 21 20.54 -2.24 5.43
C VAL A 21 21.30 -3.49 5.85
N SER A 22 21.29 -3.81 7.14
CA SER A 22 22.02 -4.98 7.65
C SER A 22 21.38 -6.28 7.15
N GLU A 23 22.17 -7.34 7.03
CA GLU A 23 21.67 -8.67 6.69
C GLU A 23 20.60 -9.16 7.68
N SER A 24 20.81 -8.89 8.98
CA SER A 24 19.84 -9.24 10.04
C SER A 24 18.50 -8.56 9.82
N LEU A 25 18.49 -7.28 9.43
CA LEU A 25 17.28 -6.53 9.16
C LEU A 25 16.56 -7.02 7.90
N LEU A 26 17.31 -7.31 6.83
CA LEU A 26 16.75 -7.90 5.59
C LEU A 26 16.07 -9.23 5.87
N LYS A 27 16.70 -10.10 6.68
CA LYS A 27 16.14 -11.37 7.12
C LYS A 27 14.88 -11.18 7.96
N ALA A 28 14.89 -10.25 8.90
CA ALA A 28 13.75 -9.96 9.77
C ALA A 28 12.53 -9.44 8.98
N VAL A 29 12.74 -8.46 8.10
CA VAL A 29 11.70 -7.93 7.20
C VAL A 29 11.14 -9.03 6.29
N THR A 30 12.01 -9.88 5.72
CA THR A 30 11.57 -10.99 4.86
C THR A 30 10.72 -12.01 5.64
N ALA A 31 11.13 -12.35 6.86
CA ALA A 31 10.40 -13.30 7.69
C ALA A 31 9.01 -12.78 8.07
N GLU A 32 8.89 -11.51 8.46
CA GLU A 32 7.60 -10.89 8.76
C GLU A 32 6.73 -10.73 7.52
N PHE A 33 7.32 -10.37 6.38
CA PHE A 33 6.57 -10.31 5.13
C PHE A 33 6.03 -11.68 4.73
N LYS A 34 6.83 -12.75 4.90
CA LYS A 34 6.38 -14.13 4.69
C LYS A 34 5.22 -14.49 5.62
N GLN A 35 5.32 -14.19 6.92
CA GLN A 35 4.26 -14.45 7.90
C GLN A 35 2.98 -13.68 7.59
N PHE A 36 3.10 -12.41 7.24
CA PHE A 36 1.97 -11.57 6.83
C PHE A 36 1.31 -12.12 5.57
N LEU A 37 2.08 -12.31 4.49
CA LEU A 37 1.55 -12.73 3.19
C LEU A 37 0.92 -14.13 3.26
N MET A 38 1.58 -15.06 3.93
CA MET A 38 1.19 -16.47 3.95
C MET A 38 0.35 -16.84 5.18
N TYR A 39 -0.23 -15.87 5.88
CA TYR A 39 -0.97 -16.11 7.14
C TYR A 39 -1.97 -17.27 7.07
N ALA A 40 -2.76 -17.34 6.00
CA ALA A 40 -3.78 -18.37 5.80
C ALA A 40 -3.23 -19.70 5.25
N TYR A 41 -1.92 -19.84 5.08
CA TYR A 41 -1.26 -20.97 4.46
C TYR A 41 -0.25 -21.62 5.41
N LYS A 42 -0.26 -22.95 5.51
CA LYS A 42 0.78 -23.71 6.22
C LYS A 42 2.00 -23.93 5.34
N ALA A 43 3.13 -24.26 5.97
CA ALA A 43 4.44 -24.32 5.30
C ALA A 43 4.47 -25.31 4.12
N GLU A 44 3.73 -26.41 4.22
CA GLU A 44 3.59 -27.45 3.21
C GLU A 44 2.72 -27.02 2.02
N GLU A 45 2.05 -25.87 2.07
CA GLU A 45 1.17 -25.40 0.99
C GLU A 45 1.89 -24.56 -0.06
N PHE A 46 3.11 -24.08 0.18
CA PHE A 46 3.73 -23.08 -0.68
C PHE A 46 5.26 -23.13 -0.69
N ASN A 47 5.83 -22.62 -1.79
CA ASN A 47 7.24 -22.25 -1.86
C ASN A 47 7.37 -20.73 -1.74
N PHE A 48 8.41 -20.27 -1.06
CA PHE A 48 8.70 -18.84 -0.88
C PHE A 48 10.19 -18.62 -1.09
N TYR A 49 10.53 -17.90 -2.16
CA TYR A 49 11.90 -17.50 -2.46
C TYR A 49 12.07 -16.00 -2.22
N ALA A 50 13.17 -15.61 -1.60
CA ALA A 50 13.54 -14.22 -1.40
C ALA A 50 15.03 -14.00 -1.64
N GLU A 51 15.37 -12.94 -2.37
CA GLU A 51 16.73 -12.59 -2.74
C GLU A 51 16.98 -11.11 -2.49
N ALA A 52 17.95 -10.80 -1.63
CA ALA A 52 18.33 -9.42 -1.33
C ALA A 52 19.42 -8.94 -2.30
N HIS A 53 19.18 -7.81 -2.95
CA HIS A 53 20.14 -7.13 -3.81
C HIS A 53 20.76 -5.96 -3.07
N LEU A 54 22.06 -6.04 -2.83
CA LEU A 54 22.87 -5.00 -2.16
C LEU A 54 23.82 -4.36 -3.17
N PRO A 55 23.49 -3.17 -3.72
CA PRO A 55 24.32 -2.56 -4.76
C PRO A 55 25.70 -2.18 -4.22
N LYS A 56 26.75 -2.78 -4.80
CA LYS A 56 28.15 -2.35 -4.59
C LYS A 56 28.40 -0.99 -5.26
N ILE A 57 27.90 -0.83 -6.48
CA ILE A 57 27.90 0.44 -7.22
C ILE A 57 26.58 1.16 -6.92
N LYS A 58 26.67 2.30 -6.25
CA LYS A 58 25.51 3.06 -5.74
C LYS A 58 24.88 4.00 -6.76
N CYS A 59 25.55 4.29 -7.87
CA CYS A 59 25.03 5.17 -8.91
C CYS A 59 25.31 4.57 -10.29
N VAL A 60 24.31 4.60 -11.17
CA VAL A 60 24.45 4.20 -12.56
C VAL A 60 23.77 5.22 -13.46
N THR A 61 24.31 5.44 -14.64
CA THR A 61 23.65 6.30 -15.64
C THR A 61 22.48 5.55 -16.26
N ASP A 62 21.29 6.13 -16.17
CA ASP A 62 20.11 5.59 -16.83
C ASP A 62 20.28 5.66 -18.35
N LYS A 63 20.13 4.52 -19.03
CA LYS A 63 20.39 4.42 -20.48
C LYS A 63 19.37 5.18 -21.33
N LYS A 64 18.17 5.44 -20.82
CA LYS A 64 17.10 6.12 -21.57
C LYS A 64 17.21 7.64 -21.43
N THR A 65 17.56 8.11 -20.25
CA THR A 65 17.51 9.53 -19.89
C THR A 65 18.90 10.16 -19.75
N GLY A 66 19.96 9.37 -19.66
CA GLY A 66 21.33 9.84 -19.44
C GLY A 66 21.59 10.39 -18.03
N LYS A 67 20.59 10.37 -17.14
CA LYS A 67 20.71 10.92 -15.79
C LYS A 67 21.27 9.88 -14.81
N PRO A 68 22.04 10.27 -13.79
CA PRO A 68 22.46 9.37 -12.73
C PRO A 68 21.24 8.89 -11.93
N VAL A 69 21.15 7.57 -11.71
CA VAL A 69 20.14 6.92 -10.89
C VAL A 69 20.83 6.19 -9.75
N GLU A 70 20.33 6.45 -8.56
CA GLU A 70 20.81 5.83 -7.34
C GLU A 70 20.27 4.40 -7.20
N ARG A 71 21.15 3.47 -6.82
CA ARG A 71 20.81 2.07 -6.57
C ARG A 71 20.73 1.84 -5.06
N LYS A 72 19.52 1.55 -4.59
CA LYS A 72 19.25 1.22 -3.18
C LYS A 72 19.07 -0.29 -2.96
N PRO A 73 19.34 -0.79 -1.74
CA PRO A 73 18.98 -2.15 -1.33
C PRO A 73 17.51 -2.47 -1.62
N HIS A 74 17.24 -3.70 -2.03
CA HIS A 74 15.88 -4.21 -2.21
C HIS A 74 15.87 -5.75 -2.12
N ILE A 75 14.71 -6.33 -1.83
CA ILE A 75 14.50 -7.78 -1.80
C ILE A 75 13.48 -8.13 -2.87
N HIS A 76 13.83 -9.06 -3.76
CA HIS A 76 12.88 -9.71 -4.65
C HIS A 76 12.28 -10.92 -3.96
N VAL A 77 10.96 -10.99 -3.88
CA VAL A 77 10.22 -12.14 -3.35
C VAL A 77 9.42 -12.76 -4.47
N ILE A 78 9.51 -14.08 -4.62
CA ILE A 78 8.79 -14.87 -5.60
C ILE A 78 8.02 -15.98 -4.89
N VAL A 79 6.71 -16.02 -5.10
CA VAL A 79 5.81 -17.06 -4.57
C VAL A 79 5.04 -17.69 -5.74
N PRO A 80 5.28 -18.98 -6.07
CA PRO A 80 4.48 -19.67 -7.07
C PRO A 80 2.99 -19.68 -6.69
N ARG A 81 2.10 -19.41 -7.66
CA ARG A 81 0.64 -19.41 -7.48
C ARG A 81 0.04 -20.81 -7.52
N ILE A 82 0.71 -21.77 -6.90
CA ILE A 82 0.25 -23.15 -6.76
C ILE A 82 0.30 -23.56 -5.30
N ASN A 83 -0.80 -24.09 -4.82
CA ASN A 83 -0.90 -24.71 -3.52
C ASN A 83 -0.34 -26.13 -3.62
N LEU A 84 0.74 -26.42 -2.89
CA LEU A 84 1.47 -27.68 -3.00
C LEU A 84 0.70 -28.87 -2.43
N LEU A 85 -0.27 -28.64 -1.53
CA LEU A 85 -1.15 -29.71 -1.02
C LEU A 85 -2.25 -30.06 -2.01
N SER A 86 -2.99 -29.05 -2.48
CA SER A 86 -4.20 -29.28 -3.28
C SER A 86 -3.95 -29.30 -4.79
N GLY A 87 -2.77 -28.85 -5.26
CA GLY A 87 -2.46 -28.64 -6.68
C GLY A 87 -3.23 -27.48 -7.32
N ASN A 88 -4.13 -26.82 -6.57
CA ASN A 88 -4.94 -25.71 -7.02
C ASN A 88 -4.16 -24.39 -6.99
N GLU A 89 -4.74 -23.34 -7.56
CA GLU A 89 -4.15 -22.00 -7.51
C GLU A 89 -4.09 -21.44 -6.07
N ALA A 90 -2.89 -21.08 -5.62
CA ALA A 90 -2.68 -20.29 -4.41
C ALA A 90 -2.56 -18.80 -4.77
N ASN A 91 -3.41 -17.96 -4.18
CA ASN A 91 -3.32 -16.51 -4.37
C ASN A 91 -3.53 -15.80 -3.01
N PRO A 92 -2.48 -15.64 -2.19
CA PRO A 92 -2.58 -15.00 -0.88
C PRO A 92 -3.00 -13.52 -0.91
N VAL A 93 -2.95 -12.85 -2.07
CA VAL A 93 -3.34 -11.44 -2.17
C VAL A 93 -4.77 -11.22 -2.66
N GLY A 94 -5.44 -12.27 -3.14
CA GLY A 94 -6.76 -12.16 -3.77
C GLY A 94 -6.75 -11.15 -4.93
N PHE A 95 -7.78 -10.32 -5.01
CA PHE A 95 -7.76 -9.10 -5.85
C PHE A 95 -7.08 -7.95 -5.09
N TYR A 96 -5.78 -7.74 -5.32
CA TYR A 96 -4.91 -6.83 -4.56
C TYR A 96 -5.53 -5.44 -4.28
N LYS A 97 -6.25 -4.85 -5.24
CA LYS A 97 -6.87 -3.52 -5.08
C LYS A 97 -7.87 -3.45 -3.93
N ASN A 98 -8.53 -4.55 -3.58
CA ASN A 98 -9.44 -4.59 -2.43
C ASN A 98 -8.70 -4.64 -1.08
N HIS A 99 -7.42 -5.03 -1.11
CA HIS A 99 -6.61 -5.32 0.07
C HIS A 99 -5.43 -4.37 0.25
N GLU A 100 -5.19 -3.44 -0.70
CA GLU A 100 -4.06 -2.51 -0.73
C GLU A 100 -3.85 -1.79 0.62
N LYS A 101 -4.94 -1.44 1.32
CA LYS A 101 -4.89 -0.78 2.65
C LYS A 101 -4.20 -1.61 3.74
N TYR A 102 -4.27 -2.95 3.66
CA TYR A 102 -3.62 -3.86 4.61
C TYR A 102 -2.12 -3.96 4.33
N PHE A 103 -1.74 -4.02 3.04
CA PHE A 103 -0.34 -3.99 2.62
C PHE A 103 0.33 -2.65 2.98
N GLU A 104 -0.39 -1.54 2.79
CA GLU A 104 0.06 -0.22 3.25
C GLU A 104 0.28 -0.20 4.77
N ALA A 105 -0.68 -0.70 5.55
CA ALA A 105 -0.55 -0.75 7.01
C ALA A 105 0.63 -1.62 7.46
N PHE A 106 0.83 -2.77 6.82
CA PHE A 106 1.97 -3.65 7.09
C PHE A 106 3.31 -2.99 6.74
N GLN A 107 3.39 -2.28 5.61
CA GLN A 107 4.56 -1.52 5.23
C GLN A 107 4.88 -0.43 6.27
N GLU A 108 3.88 0.35 6.68
CA GLU A 108 4.10 1.41 7.68
C GLU A 108 4.42 0.84 9.07
N TYR A 109 3.86 -0.32 9.43
CA TYR A 109 4.25 -1.04 10.64
C TYR A 109 5.73 -1.45 10.63
N LEU A 110 6.20 -2.07 9.54
CA LEU A 110 7.62 -2.42 9.40
C LEU A 110 8.51 -1.19 9.46
N ASN A 111 8.11 -0.11 8.79
CA ASN A 111 8.85 1.14 8.80
C ASN A 111 9.00 1.71 10.22
N GLN A 112 7.92 1.73 11.00
CA GLN A 112 7.97 2.18 12.39
C GLN A 112 8.77 1.24 13.30
N LYS A 113 8.58 -0.08 13.15
CA LYS A 113 9.26 -1.08 13.97
C LYS A 113 10.77 -1.09 13.77
N TYR A 114 11.21 -0.92 12.53
CA TYR A 114 12.62 -1.02 12.14
C TYR A 114 13.28 0.35 11.88
N ASN A 115 12.56 1.44 12.13
CA ASN A 115 13.01 2.80 11.87
C ASN A 115 13.48 2.99 10.40
N LEU A 116 12.70 2.45 9.45
CA LEU A 116 12.90 2.62 8.02
C LEU A 116 12.08 3.81 7.50
N ALA A 117 12.55 4.41 6.42
CA ALA A 117 11.94 5.58 5.85
C ALA A 117 10.59 5.26 5.18
N SER A 118 9.55 6.02 5.53
CA SER A 118 8.22 5.85 4.95
C SER A 118 8.16 6.39 3.52
N PRO A 119 7.63 5.63 2.55
CA PRO A 119 7.27 6.15 1.22
C PRO A 119 6.26 7.31 1.26
N ARG A 120 5.51 7.47 2.37
CA ARG A 120 4.59 8.60 2.57
C ARG A 120 5.35 9.91 2.80
N GLU A 121 6.55 9.84 3.35
CA GLU A 121 7.44 11.01 3.53
C GLU A 121 8.41 11.22 2.35
N HIS A 122 8.48 10.25 1.44
CA HIS A 122 9.42 10.22 0.33
C HIS A 122 8.72 9.90 -0.99
N VAL A 123 7.71 10.70 -1.35
CA VAL A 123 6.90 10.46 -2.54
C VAL A 123 7.73 10.71 -3.80
N ARG A 124 7.99 9.65 -4.58
CA ARG A 124 8.72 9.75 -5.85
C ARG A 124 7.82 10.35 -6.93
N VAL A 125 8.06 11.60 -7.29
CA VAL A 125 7.25 12.34 -8.24
C VAL A 125 8.11 13.32 -9.01
N ASP A 126 7.82 13.52 -10.30
CA ASP A 126 8.29 14.72 -10.99
C ASP A 126 7.40 15.87 -10.56
N ILE A 127 7.96 16.80 -9.79
CA ILE A 127 7.24 17.93 -9.18
C ILE A 127 6.92 19.01 -10.21
N ALA A 128 7.67 19.05 -11.33
CA ALA A 128 7.43 19.98 -12.42
C ALA A 128 6.23 19.59 -13.29
N ASP A 129 5.80 18.34 -13.24
CA ASP A 129 4.63 17.85 -13.97
C ASP A 129 3.41 17.72 -13.06
N ALA A 130 2.40 18.56 -13.30
CA ALA A 130 1.15 18.54 -12.56
C ALA A 130 0.41 17.20 -12.69
N ALA A 131 0.49 16.52 -13.84
CA ALA A 131 -0.15 15.23 -14.00
C ALA A 131 0.52 14.16 -13.12
N SER A 132 1.85 14.12 -13.10
CA SER A 132 2.68 13.31 -12.19
C SER A 132 2.33 13.60 -10.73
N VAL A 133 2.29 14.87 -10.31
CA VAL A 133 1.90 15.25 -8.94
C VAL A 133 0.48 14.79 -8.60
N LEU A 134 -0.50 15.11 -9.45
CA LEU A 134 -1.89 14.73 -9.23
C LEU A 134 -2.08 13.20 -9.24
N SER A 135 -1.30 12.43 -9.98
CA SER A 135 -1.36 10.97 -9.98
C SER A 135 -1.01 10.34 -8.63
N ARG A 136 -0.22 11.06 -7.81
CA ARG A 136 0.12 10.63 -6.44
C ARG A 136 -1.01 10.90 -5.46
N TYR A 137 -1.92 11.81 -5.78
CA TYR A 137 -3.13 12.07 -5.02
C TYR A 137 -4.25 11.21 -5.61
N LYS A 138 -4.63 10.15 -4.89
CA LYS A 138 -5.72 9.25 -5.32
C LYS A 138 -7.04 10.02 -5.28
N GLY A 139 -8.10 9.44 -5.87
CA GLY A 139 -9.46 10.00 -5.78
C GLY A 139 -9.90 10.27 -4.33
N ASP A 140 -9.33 9.55 -3.36
CA ASP A 140 -9.57 9.69 -1.93
C ASP A 140 -8.98 10.97 -1.33
N ASP A 141 -7.86 11.49 -1.87
CA ASP A 141 -7.16 12.64 -1.30
C ASP A 141 -7.89 13.97 -1.55
N PHE A 142 -8.76 14.04 -2.57
CA PHE A 142 -9.56 15.24 -2.89
C PHE A 142 -11.08 14.99 -2.78
N TYR A 143 -11.50 14.12 -1.86
CA TYR A 143 -12.90 13.71 -1.75
C TYR A 143 -13.86 14.91 -1.59
N GLY A 144 -15.01 14.86 -2.28
CA GLY A 144 -16.11 15.83 -2.13
C GLY A 144 -16.39 16.73 -3.34
N LYS A 145 -17.32 17.67 -3.15
CA LYS A 145 -17.94 18.51 -4.19
C LYS A 145 -16.94 19.30 -5.06
N ASN A 146 -15.81 19.71 -4.49
CA ASN A 146 -14.90 20.68 -5.12
C ASN A 146 -13.54 20.08 -5.53
N ARG A 147 -13.55 18.81 -5.95
CA ARG A 147 -12.36 18.08 -6.43
C ARG A 147 -11.71 18.75 -7.64
N GLU A 148 -12.50 19.12 -8.65
CA GLU A 148 -11.99 19.73 -9.89
C GLU A 148 -11.29 21.06 -9.61
N PHE A 149 -11.85 21.86 -8.71
CA PHE A 149 -11.21 23.09 -8.23
C PHE A 149 -9.84 22.80 -7.59
N LYS A 150 -9.75 21.83 -6.67
CA LYS A 150 -8.47 21.47 -6.03
C LYS A 150 -7.43 21.02 -7.04
N GLN A 151 -7.82 20.18 -8.01
CA GLN A 151 -6.91 19.72 -9.07
C GLN A 151 -6.43 20.88 -9.96
N THR A 152 -7.34 21.80 -10.31
CA THR A 152 -7.01 23.00 -11.09
C THR A 152 -6.06 23.92 -10.32
N LEU A 153 -6.30 24.11 -9.03
CA LEU A 153 -5.44 24.91 -8.16
C LEU A 153 -4.02 24.34 -8.08
N VAL A 154 -3.87 23.02 -7.92
CA VAL A 154 -2.56 22.35 -7.95
C VAL A 154 -1.84 22.58 -9.27
N LYS A 155 -2.55 22.44 -10.39
CA LYS A 155 -1.99 22.69 -11.73
C LYS A 155 -1.47 24.13 -11.85
N GLN A 156 -2.26 25.11 -11.41
CA GLN A 156 -1.87 26.52 -11.43
C GLN A 156 -0.69 26.84 -10.51
N VAL A 157 -0.61 26.21 -9.33
CA VAL A 157 0.54 26.34 -8.41
C VAL A 157 1.85 25.91 -9.07
N ILE A 158 1.80 24.86 -9.90
CA ILE A 158 2.97 24.33 -10.62
C ILE A 158 3.26 25.22 -11.84
N GLU A 159 2.26 25.49 -12.68
CA GLU A 159 2.41 26.28 -13.92
C GLU A 159 2.88 27.71 -13.67
N LYS A 160 2.38 28.36 -12.60
CA LYS A 160 2.78 29.72 -12.22
C LYS A 160 4.01 29.74 -11.32
N ASN A 161 4.61 28.59 -11.05
CA ASN A 161 5.73 28.43 -10.14
C ASN A 161 5.54 29.16 -8.79
N VAL A 162 4.40 28.94 -8.15
CA VAL A 162 4.09 29.52 -6.83
C VAL A 162 4.97 28.88 -5.76
N THR A 163 5.90 29.64 -5.17
CA THR A 163 6.88 29.16 -4.19
C THR A 163 6.84 29.87 -2.84
N SER A 164 5.82 30.69 -2.58
CA SER A 164 5.59 31.31 -1.28
C SER A 164 4.14 31.11 -0.82
N ARG A 165 3.92 31.21 0.49
CA ARG A 165 2.60 31.06 1.08
C ARG A 165 1.69 32.21 0.68
N GLU A 166 2.23 33.43 0.63
CA GLU A 166 1.53 34.63 0.23
C GLU A 166 1.01 34.51 -1.21
N ALA A 167 1.89 34.13 -2.15
CA ALA A 167 1.51 33.94 -3.54
C ALA A 167 0.49 32.79 -3.73
N PHE A 168 0.55 31.75 -2.88
CA PHE A 168 -0.46 30.70 -2.88
C PHE A 168 -1.82 31.19 -2.40
N TYR A 169 -1.86 32.04 -1.37
CA TYR A 169 -3.10 32.61 -0.86
C TYR A 169 -3.71 33.60 -1.85
N GLU A 170 -2.89 34.42 -2.51
CA GLU A 170 -3.32 35.27 -3.61
C GLU A 170 -3.90 34.46 -4.77
N LEU A 171 -3.25 33.36 -5.17
CA LEU A 171 -3.78 32.45 -6.18
C LEU A 171 -5.09 31.81 -5.74
N ALA A 172 -5.21 31.38 -4.48
CA ALA A 172 -6.46 30.82 -3.96
C ALA A 172 -7.60 31.86 -3.97
N ALA A 173 -7.29 33.13 -3.69
CA ALA A 173 -8.24 34.23 -3.69
C ALA A 173 -8.80 34.56 -5.08
N THR A 174 -8.13 34.16 -6.17
CA THR A 174 -8.69 34.33 -7.53
C THR A 174 -9.93 33.47 -7.79
N TYR A 175 -10.19 32.46 -6.95
CA TYR A 175 -11.30 31.52 -7.10
C TYR A 175 -12.52 31.85 -6.25
N GLY A 176 -12.44 32.80 -5.31
CA GLY A 176 -13.55 33.16 -4.44
C GLY A 176 -13.13 33.81 -3.12
N GLU A 177 -14.08 33.92 -2.19
CA GLU A 177 -13.82 34.49 -0.87
C GLU A 177 -12.89 33.56 -0.06
N THR A 178 -11.81 34.09 0.50
CA THR A 178 -10.84 33.30 1.28
C THR A 178 -10.89 33.59 2.76
N ARG A 179 -10.60 32.57 3.56
CA ARG A 179 -10.37 32.72 5.00
C ARG A 179 -9.16 31.90 5.44
N ILE A 180 -8.24 32.52 6.15
CA ILE A 180 -7.13 31.82 6.81
C ILE A 180 -7.68 31.18 8.09
N ARG A 181 -7.40 29.89 8.27
CA ARG A 181 -7.76 29.09 9.44
C ARG A 181 -6.49 28.83 10.24
N ASN A 182 -6.61 28.83 11.56
CA ASN A 182 -5.49 28.63 12.49
C ASN A 182 -4.31 29.58 12.25
N GLN A 183 -4.61 30.86 11.95
CA GLN A 183 -3.59 31.83 11.58
C GLN A 183 -2.49 31.93 12.65
N GLY A 184 -1.23 31.90 12.20
CA GLY A 184 -0.03 31.96 13.07
C GLY A 184 0.31 30.66 13.80
N LYS A 185 -0.36 29.54 13.49
CA LYS A 185 -0.05 28.20 14.04
C LYS A 185 0.55 27.29 12.97
N ASP A 186 1.20 26.22 13.41
CA ASP A 186 1.80 25.21 12.51
C ASP A 186 0.77 24.52 11.59
N ASN A 187 -0.51 24.51 11.98
CA ASN A 187 -1.61 23.96 11.19
C ASN A 187 -2.47 25.04 10.51
N GLU A 188 -1.85 26.17 10.17
CA GLU A 188 -2.46 27.23 9.35
C GLU A 188 -2.80 26.71 7.95
N TYR A 189 -4.00 27.03 7.46
CA TYR A 189 -4.40 26.70 6.09
C TYR A 189 -5.41 27.70 5.56
N VAL A 190 -5.47 27.87 4.24
CA VAL A 190 -6.48 28.69 3.57
C VAL A 190 -7.73 27.87 3.25
N ALA A 191 -8.89 28.50 3.38
CA ALA A 191 -10.16 27.96 2.92
C ALA A 191 -10.77 28.90 1.88
N VAL A 192 -11.37 28.35 0.82
CA VAL A 192 -11.95 29.12 -0.30
C VAL A 192 -13.43 28.82 -0.42
N LYS A 193 -14.26 29.86 -0.45
CA LYS A 193 -15.69 29.77 -0.76
C LYS A 193 -15.89 30.18 -2.22
N LEU A 194 -16.15 29.18 -3.06
CA LEU A 194 -16.34 29.37 -4.49
C LEU A 194 -17.66 30.10 -4.79
N PRO A 195 -17.78 30.80 -5.93
CA PRO A 195 -19.04 31.37 -6.37
C PRO A 195 -20.17 30.33 -6.38
N GLY A 196 -21.28 30.65 -5.74
CA GLY A 196 -22.44 29.74 -5.63
C GLY A 196 -22.35 28.71 -4.49
N ASP A 197 -21.21 28.60 -3.80
CA ASP A 197 -21.10 27.72 -2.62
C ASP A 197 -21.54 28.41 -1.33
N ALA A 198 -22.33 27.70 -0.52
CA ALA A 198 -22.73 28.16 0.81
C ALA A 198 -21.62 27.98 1.85
N LYS A 199 -20.70 27.04 1.63
CA LYS A 199 -19.66 26.64 2.59
C LYS A 199 -18.27 26.80 1.99
N PHE A 200 -17.28 27.02 2.85
CA PHE A 200 -15.87 27.06 2.46
C PHE A 200 -15.34 25.65 2.17
N THR A 201 -14.54 25.55 1.13
CA THR A 201 -13.67 24.40 0.84
C THR A 201 -12.37 24.58 1.59
N ASN A 202 -12.06 23.66 2.50
CA ASN A 202 -10.78 23.67 3.20
C ASN A 202 -9.70 23.05 2.30
N LEU A 203 -8.54 23.71 2.21
CA LEU A 203 -7.33 23.22 1.53
C LEU A 203 -6.36 22.67 2.58
N LYS A 204 -6.71 21.52 3.16
CA LYS A 204 -5.96 20.86 4.26
C LYS A 204 -5.03 19.76 3.77
N GLU A 205 -5.12 19.39 2.51
CA GLU A 205 -4.30 18.34 1.95
C GLU A 205 -2.83 18.78 1.94
N THR A 206 -1.91 17.84 2.18
CA THR A 206 -0.47 18.11 2.27
C THR A 206 0.13 18.82 1.05
N ILE A 207 -0.51 18.70 -0.12
CA ILE A 207 -0.12 19.42 -1.34
C ILE A 207 -0.36 20.94 -1.25
N PHE A 208 -1.18 21.40 -0.31
CA PHE A 208 -1.44 22.82 -0.06
C PHE A 208 -0.64 23.38 1.11
N HIS A 209 0.22 22.56 1.74
CA HIS A 209 1.09 22.97 2.84
C HIS A 209 2.45 23.46 2.32
N ASP A 210 3.18 24.19 3.16
CA ASP A 210 4.50 24.74 2.83
C ASP A 210 5.52 23.71 2.36
N ASN A 211 5.42 22.46 2.84
CA ASN A 211 6.28 21.39 2.33
C ASN A 211 6.19 21.32 0.81
N PHE A 212 4.99 21.33 0.22
CA PHE A 212 4.87 21.37 -1.23
C PHE A 212 4.93 22.78 -1.80
N ILE A 213 4.18 23.73 -1.26
CA ILE A 213 4.07 25.09 -1.83
C ILE A 213 5.43 25.79 -1.83
N VAL A 214 6.12 25.81 -0.68
CA VAL A 214 7.37 26.56 -0.51
C VAL A 214 8.58 25.70 -0.86
N ARG A 215 8.61 24.45 -0.38
CA ARG A 215 9.81 23.59 -0.48
C ARG A 215 9.76 22.60 -1.64
N ARG A 216 8.63 22.51 -2.36
CA ARG A 216 8.40 21.54 -3.44
C ARG A 216 8.61 20.08 -3.00
N ASP A 217 8.45 19.80 -1.71
CA ASP A 217 8.58 18.48 -1.10
C ASP A 217 7.19 17.84 -0.95
N LEU A 218 6.94 16.80 -1.75
CA LEU A 218 5.65 16.09 -1.74
C LEU A 218 5.64 15.04 -0.63
N LYS A 219 4.77 15.26 0.36
CA LYS A 219 4.52 14.31 1.46
C LYS A 219 3.06 13.90 1.50
N LYS A 220 2.78 12.70 1.98
CA LYS A 220 1.46 12.25 2.40
C LYS A 220 1.39 12.23 3.91
N GLU A 221 0.20 12.42 4.47
CA GLU A 221 0.00 12.29 5.91
C GLU A 221 0.45 10.91 6.38
N LEU A 222 1.19 10.81 7.48
CA LEU A 222 1.54 9.52 8.05
C LEU A 222 0.28 8.73 8.41
N LEU A 223 0.34 7.41 8.27
CA LEU A 223 -0.79 6.56 8.67
C LEU A 223 -0.85 6.49 10.19
N ASP A 224 -2.03 6.78 10.77
CA ASP A 224 -2.24 6.75 12.22
C ASP A 224 -1.92 5.36 12.79
N LYS A 225 -1.20 5.33 13.93
CA LYS A 225 -0.83 4.08 14.63
C LYS A 225 -2.04 3.22 15.00
N ALA A 226 -3.16 3.83 15.37
CA ALA A 226 -4.41 3.12 15.64
C ALA A 226 -4.98 2.47 14.36
N ILE A 227 -4.90 3.16 13.22
CA ILE A 227 -5.33 2.61 11.93
C ILE A 227 -4.42 1.44 11.51
N ILE A 228 -3.10 1.57 11.70
CA ILE A 228 -2.15 0.47 11.47
C ILE A 228 -2.52 -0.74 12.34
N ALA A 229 -2.65 -0.54 13.65
CA ALA A 229 -2.98 -1.60 14.61
C ALA A 229 -4.33 -2.28 14.30
N GLN A 230 -5.35 -1.51 13.95
CA GLN A 230 -6.66 -2.03 13.55
C GLN A 230 -6.52 -2.92 12.31
N ARG A 231 -5.88 -2.43 11.24
CA ARG A 231 -5.74 -3.17 9.98
C ARG A 231 -4.90 -4.44 10.16
N LEU A 232 -3.87 -4.42 11.00
CA LEU A 232 -3.10 -5.62 11.33
C LEU A 232 -3.92 -6.64 12.13
N THR A 233 -4.77 -6.18 13.06
CA THR A 233 -5.69 -7.06 13.82
C THR A 233 -6.75 -7.71 12.91
N GLU A 234 -7.22 -6.98 11.89
CA GLU A 234 -8.19 -7.49 10.91
C GLU A 234 -7.56 -8.47 9.89
N TRP A 235 -6.25 -8.38 9.65
CA TRP A 235 -5.58 -9.13 8.59
C TRP A 235 -5.71 -10.65 8.69
N PRO A 236 -5.54 -11.30 9.87
CA PRO A 236 -5.79 -12.72 10.05
C PRO A 236 -7.09 -13.23 9.41
N GLN A 237 -8.21 -12.61 9.75
CA GLN A 237 -9.51 -12.98 9.20
C GLN A 237 -9.57 -12.69 7.69
N ARG A 238 -9.05 -11.52 7.26
CA ARG A 238 -9.04 -11.16 5.84
C ARG A 238 -8.25 -12.15 4.98
N ALA A 239 -7.09 -12.61 5.44
CA ALA A 239 -6.28 -13.59 4.73
C ALA A 239 -7.02 -14.93 4.57
N MET A 240 -7.73 -15.35 5.63
CA MET A 240 -8.58 -16.55 5.59
C MET A 240 -9.77 -16.38 4.64
N GLU A 241 -10.38 -15.20 4.59
CA GLU A 241 -11.45 -14.87 3.64
C GLU A 241 -10.97 -14.95 2.18
N ILE A 242 -9.77 -14.42 1.89
CA ILE A 242 -9.15 -14.52 0.56
C ILE A 242 -9.01 -15.98 0.15
N LYS A 243 -8.50 -16.84 1.05
CA LYS A 243 -8.28 -18.27 0.75
C LYS A 243 -9.59 -19.05 0.62
N TYR A 244 -10.52 -18.91 1.56
CA TYR A 244 -11.65 -19.83 1.71
C TYR A 244 -12.99 -19.30 1.22
N VAL A 245 -13.16 -17.98 1.08
CA VAL A 245 -14.45 -17.34 0.76
C VAL A 245 -14.50 -16.81 -0.67
N GLU A 246 -13.47 -16.12 -1.16
CA GLU A 246 -13.52 -15.44 -2.47
C GLU A 246 -13.88 -16.38 -3.62
N LYS A 247 -13.27 -17.57 -3.64
CA LYS A 247 -13.49 -18.63 -4.64
C LYS A 247 -14.54 -19.66 -4.22
N ALA A 248 -15.25 -19.43 -3.11
CA ALA A 248 -16.32 -20.33 -2.67
C ALA A 248 -17.57 -20.23 -3.56
N THR A 249 -18.47 -21.20 -3.39
CA THR A 249 -19.75 -21.20 -4.10
C THR A 249 -20.58 -19.95 -3.76
N PRO A 250 -21.43 -19.46 -4.69
CA PRO A 250 -22.30 -18.31 -4.43
C PRO A 250 -23.17 -18.48 -3.17
N ALA A 251 -23.65 -19.69 -2.89
CA ALA A 251 -24.42 -20.01 -1.70
C ALA A 251 -23.60 -19.82 -0.41
N PHE A 252 -22.35 -20.31 -0.38
CA PHE A 252 -21.48 -20.12 0.77
C PHE A 252 -21.15 -18.65 1.00
N ARG A 253 -20.85 -17.89 -0.06
CA ARG A 253 -20.58 -16.44 0.06
C ARG A 253 -21.78 -15.68 0.63
N LYS A 254 -23.01 -16.01 0.19
CA LYS A 254 -24.24 -15.42 0.75
C LYS A 254 -24.39 -15.75 2.24
N ARG A 255 -24.19 -17.01 2.64
CA ARG A 255 -24.22 -17.43 4.06
C ARG A 255 -23.17 -16.67 4.88
N TYR A 256 -21.94 -16.58 4.39
CA TYR A 256 -20.84 -15.90 5.08
C TYR A 256 -21.09 -14.39 5.27
N VAL A 257 -21.64 -13.72 4.27
CA VAL A 257 -21.96 -12.29 4.35
C VAL A 257 -23.07 -12.03 5.38
N ALA A 258 -24.07 -12.90 5.46
CA ALA A 258 -25.19 -12.79 6.41
C ALA A 258 -24.83 -13.19 7.86
N ALA A 259 -23.70 -13.88 8.06
CA ALA A 259 -23.29 -14.40 9.36
C ALA A 259 -22.77 -13.32 10.32
N SER A 260 -22.94 -13.55 11.62
CA SER A 260 -22.33 -12.74 12.70
C SER A 260 -20.80 -12.83 12.68
N PRO A 261 -20.07 -11.94 13.37
CA PRO A 261 -18.62 -12.05 13.50
C PRO A 261 -18.14 -13.41 14.03
N GLU A 262 -18.82 -13.97 15.04
CA GLU A 262 -18.51 -15.27 15.65
C GLU A 262 -18.79 -16.41 14.67
N GLU A 263 -19.95 -16.37 14.00
CA GLU A 263 -20.31 -17.35 12.98
C GLU A 263 -19.33 -17.34 11.80
N ARG A 264 -18.83 -16.16 11.40
CA ARG A 264 -17.79 -16.06 10.35
C ARG A 264 -16.51 -16.78 10.74
N GLN A 265 -16.07 -16.65 11.99
CA GLN A 265 -14.88 -17.36 12.46
C GLN A 265 -15.09 -18.88 12.43
N GLN A 266 -16.27 -19.36 12.85
CA GLN A 266 -16.63 -20.78 12.77
C GLN A 266 -16.64 -21.27 11.32
N LEU A 267 -17.26 -20.53 10.40
CA LEU A 267 -17.30 -20.88 8.97
C LEU A 267 -15.90 -20.96 8.34
N LEU A 268 -14.98 -20.07 8.72
CA LEU A 268 -13.60 -20.12 8.25
C LEU A 268 -12.87 -21.36 8.80
N ALA A 269 -13.04 -21.65 10.10
CA ALA A 269 -12.44 -22.83 10.72
C ALA A 269 -12.96 -24.14 10.10
N GLU A 270 -14.27 -24.25 9.84
CA GLU A 270 -14.86 -25.40 9.13
C GLU A 270 -14.26 -25.59 7.73
N ARG A 271 -14.04 -24.48 6.99
CA ARG A 271 -13.46 -24.53 5.64
C ARG A 271 -12.00 -24.95 5.67
N GLU A 272 -11.25 -24.46 6.66
CA GLU A 272 -9.87 -24.88 6.89
C GLU A 272 -9.79 -26.36 7.24
N GLN A 273 -10.57 -26.82 8.23
CA GLN A 273 -10.60 -28.22 8.62
C GLN A 273 -10.93 -29.13 7.44
N LYS A 274 -11.97 -28.77 6.66
CA LYS A 274 -12.35 -29.51 5.46
C LYS A 274 -11.25 -29.53 4.41
N PHE A 275 -10.53 -28.43 4.22
CA PHE A 275 -9.40 -28.37 3.29
C PHE A 275 -8.33 -29.40 3.66
N TYR A 276 -7.93 -29.46 4.94
CA TYR A 276 -6.93 -30.42 5.40
C TYR A 276 -7.45 -31.85 5.49
N GLN A 277 -8.73 -32.07 5.74
CA GLN A 277 -9.33 -33.41 5.64
C GLN A 277 -9.23 -33.96 4.21
N VAL A 278 -9.39 -33.09 3.20
CA VAL A 278 -9.39 -33.51 1.79
C VAL A 278 -7.98 -33.61 1.22
N HIS A 279 -7.06 -32.74 1.65
CA HIS A 279 -5.73 -32.59 1.02
C HIS A 279 -4.55 -32.92 1.96
N GLY A 280 -4.78 -33.04 3.27
CA GLY A 280 -3.73 -33.22 4.27
C GLY A 280 -3.21 -34.65 4.41
N GLU A 281 -4.05 -35.67 4.19
CA GLU A 281 -3.69 -37.09 4.35
C GLU A 281 -2.62 -37.56 3.34
N HIS A 282 -2.40 -36.82 2.24
CA HIS A 282 -1.37 -37.17 1.25
C HIS A 282 0.07 -36.90 1.72
N ASN A 283 0.28 -36.08 2.76
CA ASN A 283 1.63 -35.75 3.24
C ASN A 283 2.15 -36.67 4.35
N ASP A 284 1.28 -37.37 5.08
CA ASP A 284 1.72 -38.30 6.14
C ASP A 284 2.43 -39.55 5.58
N ASN A 285 2.20 -39.87 4.29
CA ASN A 285 2.84 -40.99 3.62
C ASN A 285 4.23 -40.67 3.04
N VAL A 286 4.73 -39.44 3.14
CA VAL A 286 6.01 -39.03 2.51
C VAL A 286 7.15 -38.84 3.52
N HIS A 287 6.90 -38.94 4.84
CA HIS A 287 7.93 -38.77 5.88
C HIS A 287 8.12 -39.93 6.86
N THR A 288 7.77 -41.15 6.46
CA THR A 288 8.32 -42.39 7.07
C THR A 288 9.39 -43.01 6.16
N GLY A 289 10.41 -42.21 5.83
CA GLY A 289 11.54 -42.63 5.00
C GLY A 289 12.86 -42.14 5.58
N GLN A 290 13.29 -42.78 6.67
CA GLN A 290 14.67 -42.94 7.16
C GLN A 290 15.72 -41.83 6.96
N ARG A 291 16.22 -41.36 8.12
CA ARG A 291 17.56 -40.86 8.47
C ARG A 291 18.01 -39.49 7.94
#